data_AF-A0A1E5KZW1-F1
#
_entry.id   AF-A0A1E5KZW1-F1
#
_cell.length_a   1.000
_cell.length_b   1.000
_cell.length_c   1.000
_cell.angle_alpha   90.00
_cell.angle_beta   90.00
_cell.angle_gamma   90.00
#
_symmetry.space_group_name_H-M   'P 1'
#
loop_
_entity.id
_entity.type
_entity.pdbx_description
1 polymer ?
#
loop_
_entity_poly.entity_id
_entity_poly.type
_entity_poly.pdbx_seq_one_letter_code
_entity_poly.pdbx_strand_id
1 'polypeptide(L)' 'MSFNPKIEQLILEASERKQQPLVANIINFPDFDQEDVQETAQKLINDGQIDAKLHFHYNDLCTITFNPTDLM' A
#
# COMPACT_ATOMS: atom_id res chain seq x y z
N MET A 1 -5.59 16.17 -1.47
CA MET A 1 -4.85 15.58 -2.59
C MET A 1 -3.40 16.02 -2.53
N SER A 2 -2.74 15.58 -1.47
CA SER A 2 -1.30 15.66 -1.25
C SER A 2 -0.71 14.35 -1.75
N PHE A 3 -0.51 14.26 -3.07
CA PHE A 3 0.23 13.15 -3.65
C PHE A 3 1.71 13.26 -3.26
N ASN A 4 2.24 12.26 -2.57
CA ASN A 4 3.63 12.26 -2.11
C ASN A 4 4.47 11.24 -2.92
N PRO A 5 5.35 11.71 -3.83
CA PRO A 5 6.10 10.83 -4.72
C PRO A 5 7.07 9.88 -4.00
N LYS A 6 7.48 10.21 -2.76
CA LYS A 6 8.29 9.28 -1.94
C LYS A 6 7.46 8.10 -1.44
N ILE A 7 6.23 8.38 -1.00
CA ILE A 7 5.30 7.35 -0.54
C ILE A 7 4.93 6.44 -1.71
N GLU A 8 4.68 7.02 -2.89
CA GLU A 8 4.41 6.28 -4.12
C GLU A 8 5.52 5.26 -4.40
N GLN A 9 6.77 5.71 -4.47
CA GLN A 9 7.89 4.83 -4.74
C GLN A 9 8.00 3.71 -3.71
N LEU A 10 7.82 4.02 -2.42
CA LEU A 10 7.88 3.02 -1.36
C LEU A 10 6.75 1.97 -1.46
N ILE A 11 5.54 2.38 -1.85
CA ILE A 11 4.40 1.49 -2.05
C ILE A 11 4.62 0.59 -3.26
N LEU A 12 5.16 1.13 -4.36
CA LEU A 12 5.49 0.36 -5.56
C LEU A 12 6.63 -0.64 -5.30
N GLU A 13 7.71 -0.21 -4.65
CA GLU A 13 8.78 -1.14 -4.25
C GLU A 13 8.27 -2.23 -3.31
N ALA A 14 7.31 -1.90 -2.43
CA ALA A 14 6.66 -2.87 -1.57
C ALA A 14 5.78 -3.86 -2.34
N SER A 15 5.07 -3.43 -3.38
CA SER A 15 4.22 -4.30 -4.20
C SER A 15 5.06 -5.26 -5.05
N GLU A 16 6.24 -4.83 -5.51
CA GLU A 16 7.15 -5.63 -6.35
C GLU A 16 8.00 -6.64 -5.55
N ARG A 17 8.11 -6.49 -4.23
CA ARG A 17 8.84 -7.45 -3.39
C ARG A 17 8.19 -8.83 -3.54
N LYS A 18 8.96 -9.81 -4.05
CA LYS A 18 8.55 -11.22 -4.20
C LYS A 18 7.81 -11.69 -2.96
N GLN A 19 6.51 -11.85 -3.10
CA GLN A 19 5.64 -12.29 -2.03
C GLN A 19 5.71 -13.81 -1.94
N GLN A 20 5.78 -14.34 -0.71
CA GLN A 20 5.49 -15.75 -0.55
C GLN A 20 4.03 -15.97 -0.93
N PRO A 21 3.72 -16.99 -1.76
CA PRO A 21 2.34 -17.29 -2.10
C PRO A 21 1.51 -17.43 -0.81
N LEU A 22 0.31 -16.84 -0.80
CA LEU A 22 -0.66 -16.94 0.30
C LEU A 22 -0.31 -16.17 1.59
N VAL A 23 0.74 -15.34 1.60
CA VAL A 23 1.04 -14.45 2.73
C VAL A 23 0.63 -13.03 2.40
N ALA A 24 -0.36 -12.50 3.11
CA ALA A 24 -0.73 -11.10 3.06
C ALA A 24 0.41 -10.24 3.65
N ASN A 25 1.11 -9.49 2.81
CA ASN A 25 2.10 -8.52 3.27
C ASN A 25 1.37 -7.24 3.72
N ILE A 26 1.28 -7.06 5.02
CA ILE A 26 0.75 -5.85 5.65
C ILE A 26 1.93 -4.91 5.90
N ILE A 27 1.91 -3.73 5.30
CA ILE A 27 2.96 -2.73 5.45
C ILE A 27 2.34 -1.45 6.01
N ASN A 28 3.05 -0.82 6.94
CA ASN A 28 2.76 0.51 7.45
C ASN A 28 3.93 1.46 7.16
N PHE A 29 3.63 2.75 7.09
CA PHE A 29 4.60 3.82 6.86
C PHE A 29 4.50 4.83 8.01
N PRO A 30 5.05 4.51 9.20
CA PRO A 30 4.87 5.32 10.41
C PRO A 30 5.59 6.67 10.36
N ASP A 31 6.61 6.80 9.51
CA ASP A 31 7.38 8.04 9.34
C ASP A 31 6.66 9.07 8.45
N PHE A 32 5.50 8.71 7.89
CA PHE A 32 4.70 9.54 7.00
C PHE A 32 3.33 9.84 7.59
N ASP A 33 2.74 10.94 7.15
CA ASP A 33 1.36 11.25 7.46
C ASP A 33 0.43 10.16 6.90
N GLN A 34 -0.49 9.66 7.73
CA GLN A 34 -1.35 8.53 7.36
C GLN A 34 -2.41 8.92 6.32
N GLU A 35 -2.81 10.19 6.27
CA GLU A 35 -3.68 10.74 5.23
C GLU A 35 -2.95 10.73 3.88
N ASP A 36 -1.68 11.16 3.84
CA ASP A 36 -0.85 11.12 2.63
C ASP A 36 -0.63 9.67 2.14
N VAL A 37 -0.39 8.72 3.07
CA VAL A 37 -0.25 7.29 2.78
C VAL A 37 -1.54 6.73 2.19
N GLN A 38 -2.69 7.05 2.80
CA GLN A 38 -4.00 6.64 2.32
C GLN A 38 -4.30 7.20 0.93
N GLU A 39 -4.16 8.52 0.72
CA GLU A 39 -4.45 9.17 -0.56
C GLU A 39 -3.57 8.58 -1.67
N THR A 40 -2.27 8.41 -1.40
CA THR A 40 -1.30 7.88 -2.38
C THR A 40 -1.60 6.42 -2.72
N ALA A 41 -1.81 5.57 -1.71
CA ALA A 41 -2.11 4.17 -1.93
C ALA A 41 -3.46 3.97 -2.65
N GLN A 42 -4.49 4.74 -2.27
CA GLN A 42 -5.80 4.70 -2.91
C GLN A 42 -5.70 5.11 -4.38
N LYS A 43 -4.87 6.11 -4.69
CA LYS A 43 -4.62 6.52 -6.07
C LYS A 43 -3.98 5.37 -6.87
N LEU A 44 -2.95 4.72 -6.34
CA LEU A 44 -2.27 3.60 -7.02
C LEU A 44 -3.18 2.40 -7.28
N ILE A 45 -4.10 2.11 -6.34
CA ILE A 45 -5.13 1.09 -6.51
C ILE A 45 -6.11 1.50 -7.62
N ASN A 46 -6.60 2.74 -7.59
CA ASN A 46 -7.56 3.26 -8.58
C ASN A 46 -6.97 3.33 -10.00
N ASP A 47 -5.67 3.63 -10.11
CA ASP A 47 -4.93 3.64 -11.36
C ASP A 47 -4.60 2.22 -11.87
N GLY A 48 -4.86 1.18 -11.07
CA GLY A 48 -4.54 -0.21 -11.40
C GLY A 48 -3.04 -0.54 -11.37
N GLN A 49 -2.22 0.30 -10.75
CA GLN A 49 -0.77 0.08 -10.63
C GLN A 49 -0.42 -0.99 -9.59
N ILE A 50 -1.26 -1.12 -8.55
CA ILE A 50 -1.11 -2.14 -7.51
C ILE A 50 -2.46 -2.81 -7.24
N ASP A 51 -2.42 -4.09 -6.88
CA ASP A 51 -3.57 -4.81 -6.31
C ASP A 51 -3.40 -4.92 -4.79
N ALA A 52 -4.05 -4.01 -4.07
CA ALA A 52 -3.94 -3.90 -2.63
C ALA A 52 -5.25 -3.44 -1.99
N LYS A 53 -5.38 -3.67 -0.68
CA LYS A 53 -6.47 -3.18 0.16
C LYS A 53 -5.92 -2.33 1.29
N LEU A 54 -6.63 -1.24 1.59
CA LEU A 54 -6.34 -0.38 2.72
C LEU A 54 -7.11 -0.86 3.96
N HIS A 55 -6.41 -0.91 5.08
CA HIS A 55 -6.98 -1.24 6.38
C HIS A 55 -6.67 -0.12 7.37
N PHE A 56 -7.72 0.37 8.04
CA PHE A 56 -7.65 1.43 9.03
C PHE A 56 -7.84 0.82 10.42
N HIS A 57 -6.92 1.13 11.34
CA HIS A 57 -6.95 0.61 12.70
C HIS A 57 -7.27 1.72 13.70
N TYR A 58 -7.62 1.33 14.93
CA TYR A 58 -7.71 2.27 16.05
C TYR A 58 -6.34 2.94 16.26
N ASN A 59 -6.31 4.27 16.35
CA ASN A 59 -5.14 5.18 16.36
C ASN A 59 -4.72 5.76 14.98
N ASP A 60 -5.65 5.88 14.03
CA ASP A 60 -5.42 6.48 12.70
C ASP A 60 -4.31 5.80 11.87
N LEU A 61 -3.95 4.57 12.22
CA LEU A 61 -2.94 3.81 11.50
C LEU A 61 -3.53 3.27 10.19
N CYS A 62 -2.91 3.67 9.08
CA CYS A 62 -3.20 3.12 7.75
C CYS A 62 -2.22 1.99 7.44
N THR A 63 -2.75 0.83 7.06
CA THR A 63 -1.96 -0.31 6.61
C THR A 63 -2.39 -0.74 5.22
N ILE A 64 -1.41 -1.11 4.40
CA ILE A 64 -1.63 -1.56 3.03
C ILE A 64 -1.40 -3.06 3.01
N THR A 65 -2.42 -3.80 2.58
CA THR A 65 -2.34 -5.24 2.37
C THR A 65 -2.31 -5.53 0.89
N PHE A 66 -1.20 -6.03 0.40
CA PHE A 66 -1.08 -6.44 -1.00
C PHE A 66 -1.70 -7.81 -1.21
N ASN A 67 -2.56 -7.94 -2.23
CA ASN A 67 -3.08 -9.24 -2.60
C ASN A 67 -1.97 -10.05 -3.28
N PRO A 68 -1.88 -11.36 -3.01
CA PRO A 68 -0.95 -12.21 -3.75
C PRO A 68 -1.30 -12.10 -5.23
N THR A 69 -0.32 -11.74 -6.05
CA THR A 69 -0.47 -11.78 -7.50
C THR A 69 -0.71 -13.23 -7.87
N ASP A 70 -1.92 -13.53 -8.35
CA ASP A 70 -2.30 -14.86 -8.81
C ASP A 70 -1.26 -15.30 -9.85
N LEU A 71 -0.49 -16.35 -9.52
CA LEU A 71 0.37 -17.05 -10.45
C LEU A 71 -0.54 -17.85 -11.39
N MET A 72 -1.19 -17.16 -12.34
CA MET A 72 -1.81 -17.79 -13.51
C MET A 72 -0.83 -17.79 -14.68
#